data_AF-A0A562QST5-F1
#
_entry.id   AF-A0A562QST5-F1
#
_cell.length_a   1.000
_cell.length_b   1.000
_cell.length_c   1.000
_cell.angle_alpha   90.00
_cell.angle_beta   90.00
_cell.angle_gamma   90.00
#
_symmetry.space_group_name_H-M   'P 1'
#
loop_
_entity.id
_entity.type
_entity.pdbx_description
1 polymer ?
#
loop_
_entity_poly.entity_id
_entity_poly.type
_entity_poly.pdbx_seq_one_letter_code
_entity_poly.pdbx_strand_id
1 'polypeptide(L)'
;MALDSLTLFLLIGAGAVTAIPLLLFATGAKRISLSLIGFLQYIGPTIMLFLGVFLYHEPFSLVQLIAFLFIWAGLFIFTFSRLSRFRKIFERLTTFYKPKEKSL
;
A
#
# COMPACT_ATOMS: atom_id res chain seq x y z
N MET A 1 31.01 -7.35 -29.03
CA MET A 1 30.81 -7.16 -27.57
C MET A 1 29.92 -8.30 -27.10
N ALA A 2 30.51 -9.46 -26.79
CA ALA A 2 29.73 -10.59 -26.27
C ALA A 2 29.30 -10.24 -24.85
N LEU A 3 28.03 -10.46 -24.52
CA LEU A 3 27.57 -10.36 -23.14
C LEU A 3 28.36 -11.40 -22.32
N ASP A 4 29.04 -10.93 -21.27
CA ASP A 4 29.73 -11.83 -20.37
C ASP A 4 28.70 -12.72 -19.64
N SER A 5 29.14 -13.93 -19.28
CA SER A 5 28.25 -14.92 -18.65
C SER A 5 27.64 -14.42 -17.33
N LEU A 6 28.33 -13.55 -16.60
CA LEU A 6 27.84 -12.97 -15.35
C LEU A 6 26.66 -12.00 -15.62
N THR A 7 26.77 -11.15 -16.64
CA THR A 7 25.68 -10.27 -17.06
C THR A 7 24.43 -11.04 -17.47
N LEU A 8 24.58 -12.20 -18.14
CA LEU A 8 23.45 -13.07 -18.46
C LEU A 8 22.75 -13.60 -17.20
N PHE A 9 23.50 -14.06 -16.20
CA PHE A 9 22.93 -14.50 -14.93
C PHE A 9 22.26 -13.35 -14.16
N LEU A 10 22.87 -12.16 -14.14
CA LEU A 10 22.27 -10.97 -13.53
C LEU A 10 20.97 -10.57 -14.23
N LEU A 11 20.90 -10.67 -15.55
CA LEU A 11 19.70 -10.32 -16.33
C LEU A 11 18.55 -11.27 -16.05
N ILE A 12 18.83 -12.58 -16.01
CA ILE A 12 17.83 -13.59 -15.63
C ILE A 12 17.39 -13.38 -14.18
N GLY A 13 18.34 -13.11 -13.27
CA GLY A 13 18.07 -12.81 -11.86
C GLY A 13 17.20 -11.56 -11.66
N ALA A 14 17.47 -10.47 -12.40
CA ALA A 14 16.68 -9.24 -12.37
C ALA A 14 15.23 -9.49 -12.80
N GLY A 15 15.04 -10.32 -13.84
CA GLY A 15 13.72 -10.78 -14.26
C GLY A 15 12.99 -11.52 -13.15
N ALA A 16 13.64 -12.48 -12.49
CA ALA A 16 13.04 -13.24 -11.39
C ALA A 16 12.68 -12.34 -10.18
N VAL A 17 13.61 -11.49 -9.74
CA VAL A 17 13.42 -10.57 -8.60
C VAL A 17 12.28 -9.57 -8.86
N THR A 18 12.00 -9.24 -10.13
CA THR A 18 10.88 -8.35 -10.50
C THR A 18 9.57 -9.12 -10.69
N ALA A 19 9.60 -10.20 -11.46
CA ALA A 19 8.40 -10.94 -11.84
C ALA A 19 7.73 -11.62 -10.63
N ILE A 20 8.52 -12.20 -9.71
CA ILE A 20 7.97 -12.93 -8.56
C ILE A 20 7.12 -12.00 -7.66
N PRO A 21 7.64 -10.86 -7.16
CA PRO A 21 6.82 -9.92 -6.39
C PRO A 21 5.63 -9.39 -7.18
N LEU A 22 5.77 -9.11 -8.48
CA LEU A 22 4.65 -8.63 -9.30
C LEU A 22 3.53 -9.67 -9.40
N LEU A 23 3.86 -10.95 -9.60
CA LEU A 23 2.87 -12.03 -9.69
C LEU A 23 2.17 -12.24 -8.34
N LEU A 24 2.91 -12.21 -7.23
CA LEU A 24 2.36 -12.27 -5.87
C LEU A 24 1.45 -11.07 -5.59
N PHE A 25 1.87 -9.87 -5.97
CA PHE A 25 1.05 -8.67 -5.86
C PHE A 25 -0.21 -8.76 -6.72
N ALA A 26 -0.10 -9.16 -7.98
CA ALA A 26 -1.24 -9.24 -8.90
C ALA A 26 -2.29 -10.26 -8.43
N THR A 27 -1.87 -11.37 -7.81
CA THR A 27 -2.78 -12.36 -7.22
C THR A 27 -3.43 -11.86 -5.93
N GLY A 28 -2.69 -11.18 -5.06
CA GLY A 28 -3.20 -10.58 -3.83
C GLY A 28 -4.12 -9.37 -4.07
N ALA A 29 -3.78 -8.51 -5.02
CA ALA A 29 -4.52 -7.30 -5.37
C ALA A 29 -5.98 -7.59 -5.78
N LYS A 30 -6.24 -8.73 -6.42
CA LYS A 30 -7.60 -9.16 -6.79
C LYS A 30 -8.52 -9.42 -5.57
N ARG A 31 -7.96 -9.58 -4.37
CA ARG A 31 -8.69 -9.95 -3.15
C ARG A 31 -8.87 -8.79 -2.17
N ILE A 32 -8.30 -7.62 -2.44
CA ILE A 32 -8.35 -6.47 -1.54
C ILE A 32 -8.95 -5.25 -2.24
N SER A 33 -9.60 -4.36 -1.47
CA SER A 33 -10.20 -3.15 -2.05
C SER A 33 -9.15 -2.22 -2.67
N LEU A 34 -9.49 -1.55 -3.77
CA LEU A 34 -8.60 -0.60 -4.48
C LEU A 34 -7.95 0.44 -3.55
N SER A 35 -8.70 0.93 -2.58
CA SER A 35 -8.20 1.87 -1.57
C SER A 35 -7.15 1.27 -0.63
N LEU A 36 -7.22 -0.04 -0.33
CA LEU A 36 -6.20 -0.73 0.47
C LEU A 36 -4.92 -0.94 -0.36
N ILE A 37 -5.06 -1.22 -1.66
CA ILE A 37 -3.93 -1.30 -2.58
C ILE A 37 -3.18 0.04 -2.60
N GLY A 38 -3.90 1.16 -2.77
CA GLY A 38 -3.30 2.50 -2.72
C GLY A 38 -2.59 2.78 -1.40
N PHE A 39 -3.16 2.33 -0.27
CA PHE A 39 -2.51 2.44 1.04
C PHE A 39 -1.19 1.65 1.11
N LEU A 40 -1.19 0.39 0.68
CA LEU A 40 0.00 -0.47 0.70
C LEU A 40 1.13 0.08 -0.18
N GLN A 41 0.81 0.79 -1.26
CA GLN A 41 1.82 1.40 -2.12
C GLN A 41 2.64 2.50 -1.41
N TYR A 42 2.13 3.12 -0.35
CA TYR A 42 2.90 4.10 0.44
C TYR A 42 4.01 3.48 1.30
N ILE A 43 4.00 2.16 1.47
CA ILE A 43 5.10 1.44 2.13
C ILE A 43 6.38 1.55 1.30
N GLY A 44 6.27 1.47 -0.03
CA GLY A 44 7.40 1.59 -0.97
C GLY A 44 8.24 2.85 -0.76
N PRO A 45 7.69 4.08 -0.94
CA PRO A 45 8.44 5.31 -0.74
C PRO A 45 8.91 5.48 0.70
N THR A 46 8.20 4.92 1.68
CA THR A 46 8.64 4.92 3.09
C THR A 46 9.90 4.09 3.26
N ILE A 47 9.92 2.84 2.79
CA ILE A 47 11.12 1.98 2.81
C ILE A 47 12.26 2.65 2.03
N MET A 48 11.97 3.24 0.87
CA MET A 48 12.96 3.93 0.04
C MET A 48 13.60 5.10 0.78
N LEU A 49 12.80 5.87 1.53
CA LEU A 49 13.29 6.92 2.43
C LEU A 49 14.19 6.34 3.52
N PHE A 50 13.74 5.31 4.22
CA PHE A 50 14.52 4.66 5.29
C PHE A 50 15.85 4.13 4.76
N LEU A 51 15.85 3.45 3.62
CA LEU A 51 17.08 2.96 2.98
C LEU A 51 18.00 4.14 2.59
N GLY A 52 17.45 5.20 1.99
CA GLY A 52 18.22 6.40 1.65
C GLY A 52 18.94 7.01 2.85
N VAL A 53 18.21 7.21 3.95
CA VAL A 53 18.75 7.89 5.15
C VAL A 53 19.66 6.98 5.97
N PHE A 54 19.26 5.74 6.25
CA PHE A 54 19.96 4.87 7.21
C PHE A 54 21.00 3.95 6.56
N LEU A 55 20.76 3.47 5.34
CA LEU A 55 21.68 2.55 4.67
C LEU A 55 22.65 3.31 3.77
N TYR A 56 22.11 4.18 2.91
CA TYR A 56 22.90 4.93 1.93
C TYR A 56 23.45 6.26 2.46
N HIS A 57 23.02 6.69 3.65
CA HIS A 57 23.46 7.94 4.30
C HIS A 57 23.29 9.18 3.40
N GLU A 58 22.27 9.17 2.55
CA GLU A 58 21.94 10.28 1.66
C GLU A 58 21.49 11.50 2.47
N PRO A 59 21.85 12.73 2.05
CA PRO A 59 21.48 13.95 2.75
C PRO A 59 19.96 14.11 2.75
N PHE A 60 19.36 13.90 3.93
CA PHE A 60 17.94 14.08 4.15
C PHE A 60 17.61 15.55 4.35
N SER A 61 16.96 16.16 3.37
CA SER A 61 16.62 17.58 3.41
C SER A 61 15.29 17.85 4.12
N LEU A 62 15.15 19.05 4.66
CA LEU A 62 13.91 19.52 5.30
C LEU A 62 12.71 19.46 4.32
N VAL A 63 12.96 19.67 3.03
CA VAL A 63 11.94 19.55 1.97
C VAL A 63 11.41 18.12 1.85
N GLN A 64 12.28 17.12 1.91
CA GLN A 64 11.89 15.70 1.86
C GLN A 64 11.09 15.30 3.10
N LEU A 65 11.46 15.82 4.28
CA LEU A 65 10.70 15.61 5.52
C LEU A 65 9.29 16.20 5.44
N ILE A 66 9.17 17.45 4.97
CA ILE A 66 7.85 18.09 4.80
C ILE A 66 7.01 17.30 3.80
N ALA A 67 7.58 16.93 2.65
CA ALA A 67 6.87 16.13 1.65
C ALA A 67 6.38 14.79 2.23
N PHE A 68 7.22 14.10 3.00
CA PHE A 68 6.86 12.86 3.69
C PHE A 68 5.70 13.08 4.68
N LEU A 69 5.77 14.12 5.50
CA LEU A 69 4.69 14.45 6.45
C LEU A 69 3.37 14.79 5.75
N PHE A 70 3.40 15.52 4.64
CA PHE A 70 2.20 15.83 3.85
C PHE A 70 1.54 14.56 3.29
N ILE A 71 2.35 13.64 2.76
CA ILE A 71 1.87 12.34 2.26
C ILE A 71 1.17 11.56 3.38
N TRP A 72 1.83 11.43 4.54
CA TRP A 72 1.28 10.69 5.68
C TRP A 72 0.04 11.37 6.28
N ALA A 73 0.01 12.70 6.36
CA ALA A 73 -1.16 13.44 6.81
C ALA A 73 -2.38 13.17 5.91
N GLY A 74 -2.20 13.23 4.59
CA GLY A 74 -3.25 12.86 3.64
C GLY A 74 -3.73 11.41 3.79
N LEU A 75 -2.78 10.49 4.02
CA LEU A 75 -3.07 9.07 4.24
C LEU A 75 -3.89 8.84 5.52
N PHE A 76 -3.54 9.50 6.62
CA PHE A 76 -4.28 9.44 7.88
C PHE A 76 -5.70 9.96 7.70
N ILE A 77 -5.86 11.15 7.10
CA ILE A 77 -7.18 11.76 6.86
C ILE A 77 -8.07 10.83 6.03
N PHE A 78 -7.54 10.27 4.95
CA PHE A 78 -8.27 9.34 4.09
C PHE A 78 -8.69 8.07 4.86
N THR A 79 -7.76 7.50 5.63
CA THR A 79 -7.99 6.27 6.42
C THR A 79 -9.07 6.47 7.47
N PHE A 80 -9.00 7.56 8.25
CA PHE A 80 -9.97 7.90 9.28
C PHE A 80 -11.36 8.19 8.69
N SER A 81 -11.42 8.91 7.56
CA SER A 81 -12.67 9.18 6.84
C SER A 81 -13.35 7.88 6.36
N ARG A 82 -12.58 6.92 5.86
CA ARG A 82 -13.09 5.63 5.38
C ARG A 82 -13.60 4.74 6.52
N LEU A 83 -12.87 4.65 7.63
CA LEU A 83 -13.31 3.91 8.83
C LEU A 83 -14.64 4.47 9.37
N SER A 84 -14.75 5.79 9.43
CA SER A 84 -15.94 6.48 9.92
C SER A 84 -17.17 6.23 9.04
N ARG A 85 -16.98 6.13 7.71
CA ARG A 85 -18.07 5.85 6.76
C ARG A 85 -18.56 4.40 6.84
N PHE A 86 -17.67 3.45 7.12
CA PHE A 86 -18.03 2.04 7.29
C PHE A 86 -18.92 1.82 8.52
N ARG A 87 -18.64 2.51 9.64
CA ARG A 87 -19.46 2.48 10.86
C ARG A 87 -20.89 2.99 10.63
N LYS A 88 -21.04 4.11 9.91
CA LYS A 88 -22.35 4.71 9.59
C LYS A 88 -23.24 3.83 8.69
N ILE A 89 -22.65 3.02 7.80
CA ILE A 89 -23.39 2.09 6.95
C ILE A 89 -23.97 0.95 7.81
N PHE A 90 -23.20 0.43 8.77
CA PHE A 90 -23.64 -0.65 9.65
C PHE A 90 -24.76 -0.20 10.60
N GLU A 91 -24.65 1.00 11.19
CA GLU A 91 -25.71 1.58 12.04
C GLU A 91 -27.03 1.75 11.29
N ARG A 92 -27.00 2.16 10.01
CA ARG A 92 -28.20 2.26 9.19
C ARG A 92 -28.84 0.88 8.95
N LEU A 93 -28.05 -0.16 8.69
CA LEU A 93 -28.57 -1.51 8.47
C LEU A 93 -29.27 -2.08 9.71
N THR A 94 -28.77 -1.81 10.92
CA THR A 94 -29.42 -2.23 12.17
C THR A 94 -30.71 -1.47 12.48
N THR A 95 -30.84 -0.20 12.07
CA THR A 95 -32.09 0.55 12.27
C THR A 95 -33.19 0.12 11.29
N PHE A 96 -32.82 -0.28 10.07
CA PHE A 96 -33.77 -0.77 9.05
C PHE A 96 -34.10 -2.26 9.21
N TYR A 97 -33.17 -3.07 9.73
CA TYR A 97 -33.45 -4.45 10.11
C TYR A 97 -34.05 -4.49 11.52
N LYS A 98 -35.32 -4.09 11.63
CA LYS A 98 -36.15 -4.42 12.79
C LYS A 98 -36.83 -5.76 12.50
N PRO A 99 -36.37 -6.89 13.08
CA PRO A 99 -37.00 -8.18 12.83
C PRO A 99 -38.47 -8.12 13.25
N LYS A 100 -39.35 -8.56 12.35
CA LYS A 100 -40.79 -8.59 12.54
C LYS A 100 -41.11 -9.70 13.56
N GLU A 101 -41.05 -9.37 14.85
CA GLU A 101 -41.32 -10.32 15.92
C GLU A 101 -42.82 -10.60 16.01
N LYS A 102 -43.16 -11.84 15.61
CA LYS A 102 -44.30 -12.70 15.97
C LYS A 102 -45.68 -12.04 16.16
N SER A 103 -46.49 -12.10 15.11
CA SER A 103 -47.93 -12.31 15.25
C SER A 103 -48.22 -13.81 15.20
N LEU A 104 -48.16 -14.46 16.36
CA LEU A 104 -48.85 -15.73 16.60
C LEU A 104 -50.10 -15.42 17.42
#